data_AF-A0A7J2V9U4-F1
#
_entry.id   AF-A0A7J2V9U4-F1
#
_cell.length_a   1.000
_cell.length_b   1.000
_cell.length_c   1.000
_cell.angle_alpha   90.00
_cell.angle_beta   90.00
_cell.angle_gamma   90.00
#
_symmetry.space_group_name_H-M   'P 1'
#
loop_
_entity.id
_entity.type
_entity.pdbx_description
1 polymer ?
#
loop_
_entity_poly.entity_id
_entity_poly.type
_entity_poly.pdbx_seq_one_letter_code
_entity_poly.pdbx_strand_id
1 'polypeptide(L)'
;MWSGEGAHVRINEKAFSREILSKYNSLNMAYSIIEYVLRETRDKIEPLARSSGVKVENLVDIKRVFTIPLSLHRRRDAVAVCFKPSAINSFEAGWVDPGSFKHDPSAWRVFKEGEGDALALEALRRINIMSQVHSRVGLIESSPRKVSGGVPRAPGGKIGRFQVMGLLQAARYYLLHGDLEKAKSFGLNRAIFYAWAKHYGRGYIPKNAKRLYIDIVDINTEGSVQSSDKSRVQEEVLGEGAFVSPRGYFIIGDKEQLPEDYDRNITNKIEGVVPYELAWEAALKYLSRFPRQVLEDPVKFYEKAYEPVRDHFIELVVKELADEETGEETAKIERPRGHVKPSQEKKYGLFKWMKKM
;
A
#
# COMPACT_ATOMS: atom_id res chain seq x y z
N MET A 1 3.42 -11.50 29.04
CA MET A 1 3.44 -12.90 28.55
C MET A 1 4.83 -13.19 28.01
N TRP A 2 5.36 -14.38 28.23
CA TRP A 2 6.58 -14.84 27.56
C TRP A 2 6.22 -15.93 26.56
N SER A 3 6.68 -15.82 25.31
CA SER A 3 6.34 -16.76 24.22
C SER A 3 7.38 -17.86 24.02
N GLY A 4 8.51 -17.81 24.73
CA GLY A 4 9.64 -18.72 24.57
C GLY A 4 10.89 -17.98 24.12
N GLU A 5 10.76 -17.11 23.11
CA GLU A 5 11.87 -16.30 22.57
C GLU A 5 11.73 -14.79 22.84
N GLY A 6 10.58 -14.35 23.35
CA GLY A 6 10.38 -12.94 23.65
C GLY A 6 9.23 -12.65 24.60
N ALA A 7 9.26 -11.42 25.15
CA ALA A 7 8.19 -10.89 25.97
C ALA A 7 7.14 -10.18 25.11
N HIS A 8 5.87 -10.46 25.39
CA HIS A 8 4.70 -9.81 24.80
C HIS A 8 3.98 -9.04 25.91
N VAL A 9 3.94 -7.72 25.77
CA VAL A 9 3.11 -6.83 26.61
C VAL A 9 1.76 -6.68 25.94
N ARG A 10 0.68 -6.90 26.69
CA ARG A 10 -0.70 -6.81 26.19
C ARG A 10 -1.50 -5.89 27.07
N ILE A 11 -2.39 -5.13 26.44
CA ILE A 11 -3.42 -4.36 27.10
C ILE A 11 -4.73 -5.10 26.88
N ASN A 12 -5.51 -5.31 27.95
CA ASN A 12 -6.82 -5.93 27.82
C ASN A 12 -7.75 -4.98 27.04
N GLU A 13 -8.45 -5.48 26.03
CA GLU A 13 -9.37 -4.68 25.21
C GLU A 13 -10.51 -4.05 26.01
N LYS A 14 -10.89 -4.66 27.14
CA LYS A 14 -11.93 -4.16 28.05
C LYS A 14 -11.42 -3.11 29.03
N ALA A 15 -10.13 -2.79 29.01
CA ALA A 15 -9.58 -1.64 29.71
C ALA A 15 -10.06 -0.31 29.09
N PHE A 16 -10.52 -0.34 27.83
CA PHE A 16 -11.06 0.83 27.14
C PHE A 16 -12.59 0.85 27.26
N SER A 17 -13.16 2.04 27.48
CA SER A 17 -14.60 2.20 27.56
C SER A 17 -15.28 1.97 26.21
N ARG A 18 -16.56 1.60 26.25
CA ARG A 18 -17.40 1.53 25.04
C ARG A 18 -17.45 2.86 24.29
N GLU A 19 -17.35 3.99 25.00
CA GLU A 19 -17.35 5.31 24.40
C GLU A 19 -16.14 5.49 23.48
N ILE A 20 -14.93 5.17 23.96
CA ILE A 20 -13.73 5.30 23.14
C ILE A 20 -13.68 4.25 22.02
N LEU A 21 -14.07 3.00 22.30
CA LEU A 21 -14.09 1.93 21.30
C LEU A 21 -15.10 2.17 20.16
N SER A 22 -16.17 2.92 20.42
CA SER A 22 -17.14 3.31 19.37
C SER A 22 -16.68 4.51 18.55
N LYS A 23 -15.86 5.39 19.12
CA LYS A 23 -15.37 6.62 18.47
C LYS A 23 -14.12 6.41 17.62
N TYR A 24 -13.26 5.46 17.99
CA TYR A 24 -11.95 5.29 17.36
C TYR A 24 -11.71 3.86 16.90
N ASN A 25 -11.12 3.71 15.71
CA ASN A 25 -10.73 2.41 15.18
C ASN A 25 -9.72 1.72 16.11
N SER A 26 -10.00 0.48 16.52
CA SER A 26 -9.19 -0.26 17.50
C SER A 26 -7.74 -0.51 17.04
N LEU A 27 -7.49 -0.69 15.74
CA LEU A 27 -6.14 -0.85 15.20
C LEU A 27 -5.36 0.46 15.25
N ASN A 28 -6.01 1.58 14.89
CA ASN A 28 -5.41 2.91 15.00
C ASN A 28 -5.06 3.20 16.46
N MET A 29 -5.98 2.94 17.37
CA MET A 29 -5.78 3.12 18.79
C MET A 29 -4.62 2.26 19.32
N ALA A 30 -4.59 0.96 18.97
CA ALA A 30 -3.51 0.06 19.37
C ALA A 30 -2.15 0.53 18.83
N TYR A 31 -2.09 0.91 17.56
CA TYR A 31 -0.87 1.45 16.94
C TYR A 31 -0.42 2.73 17.66
N SER A 32 -1.34 3.67 17.90
CA SER A 32 -1.09 4.95 18.58
C SER A 32 -0.49 4.71 19.95
N ILE A 33 -1.11 3.84 20.75
CA ILE A 33 -0.68 3.56 22.11
C ILE A 33 0.72 2.96 22.11
N ILE A 34 0.99 1.98 21.25
CA ILE A 34 2.30 1.35 21.19
C ILE A 34 3.36 2.36 20.73
N GLU A 35 3.10 3.11 19.66
CA GLU A 35 4.03 4.13 19.15
C GLU A 35 4.29 5.22 20.20
N TYR A 36 3.25 5.66 20.92
CA TYR A 36 3.37 6.61 22.01
C TYR A 36 4.29 6.08 23.11
N VAL A 37 4.04 4.87 23.60
CA VAL A 37 4.87 4.25 24.63
C VAL A 37 6.32 4.09 24.16
N LEU A 38 6.55 3.67 22.91
CA LEU A 38 7.90 3.52 22.37
C LEU A 38 8.65 4.86 22.27
N ARG A 39 7.97 5.96 21.90
CA ARG A 39 8.57 7.30 21.86
C ARG A 39 8.93 7.81 23.25
N GLU A 40 8.02 7.68 24.21
CA GLU A 40 8.24 8.17 25.58
C GLU A 40 9.28 7.33 26.34
N THR A 41 9.51 6.07 25.95
CA THR A 41 10.47 5.18 26.60
C THR A 41 11.77 4.99 25.81
N ARG A 42 11.92 5.69 24.67
CA ARG A 42 13.05 5.53 23.75
C ARG A 42 14.40 5.65 24.44
N ASP A 43 14.59 6.71 25.22
CA ASP A 43 15.87 7.01 25.88
C ASP A 43 16.28 5.93 26.87
N LYS A 44 15.32 5.17 27.42
CA LYS A 44 15.56 4.05 28.33
C LYS A 44 15.80 2.74 27.58
N ILE A 45 15.05 2.51 26.49
CA ILE A 45 15.10 1.26 25.72
C ILE A 45 16.31 1.22 24.80
N GLU A 46 16.66 2.32 24.14
CA GLU A 46 17.70 2.34 23.10
C GLU A 46 19.09 1.92 23.62
N PRO A 47 19.57 2.38 24.79
CA PRO A 47 20.84 1.90 25.35
C PRO A 47 20.83 0.40 25.66
N LEU A 48 19.71 -0.10 26.21
CA LEU A 48 19.53 -1.51 26.56
C LEU A 48 19.45 -2.39 25.30
N ALA A 49 18.74 -1.94 24.27
CA ALA A 49 18.63 -2.63 22.99
C ALA A 49 19.99 -2.77 22.30
N ARG A 50 20.82 -1.71 22.34
CA ARG A 50 22.18 -1.72 21.77
C ARG A 50 23.11 -2.69 22.51
N SER A 51 23.01 -2.79 23.84
CA SER A 51 23.89 -3.66 24.63
C SER A 51 23.46 -5.13 24.65
N SER A 52 22.14 -5.41 24.54
CA SER A 52 21.58 -6.75 24.65
C SER A 52 21.18 -7.38 23.32
N GLY A 53 21.17 -6.60 22.22
CA GLY A 53 20.67 -7.05 20.92
C GLY A 53 19.14 -7.23 20.87
N VAL A 54 18.41 -6.80 21.90
CA VAL A 54 16.95 -6.89 21.96
C VAL A 54 16.32 -5.88 21.01
N LYS A 55 15.41 -6.36 20.16
CA LYS A 55 14.65 -5.54 19.22
C LYS A 55 13.27 -5.23 19.80
N VAL A 56 12.91 -3.95 19.86
CA VAL A 56 11.58 -3.49 20.30
C VAL A 56 10.91 -2.79 19.14
N GLU A 57 9.77 -3.31 18.68
CA GLU A 57 9.08 -2.81 17.49
C GLU A 57 7.56 -2.74 17.69
N ASN A 58 6.94 -1.79 17.00
CA ASN A 58 5.49 -1.76 16.83
C ASN A 58 5.10 -2.72 15.69
N LEU A 59 4.51 -3.86 16.03
CA LEU A 59 4.13 -4.92 15.08
C LEU A 59 2.60 -5.03 14.88
N VAL A 60 1.86 -3.96 15.16
CA VAL A 60 0.40 -3.93 14.93
C VAL A 60 0.10 -4.02 13.44
N ASP A 61 -0.49 -5.15 13.02
CA ASP A 61 -0.95 -5.38 11.65
C ASP A 61 -2.20 -6.27 11.69
N ILE A 62 -3.17 -5.98 10.82
CA ILE A 62 -4.44 -6.73 10.73
C ILE A 62 -4.25 -8.21 10.34
N LYS A 63 -3.16 -8.55 9.66
CA LYS A 63 -2.78 -9.91 9.27
C LYS A 63 -1.85 -10.58 10.29
N ARG A 64 -1.50 -9.89 11.39
CA ARG A 64 -0.59 -10.47 12.39
C ARG A 64 -1.31 -11.54 13.20
N VAL A 65 -0.70 -12.71 13.26
CA VAL A 65 -1.13 -13.78 14.17
C VAL A 65 -0.57 -13.54 15.56
N PHE A 66 -1.36 -13.81 16.60
CA PHE A 66 -0.96 -13.66 18.00
C PHE A 66 -0.72 -15.02 18.64
N THR A 67 0.33 -15.12 19.45
CA THR A 67 0.59 -16.30 20.29
C THR A 67 -0.54 -16.48 21.30
N ILE A 68 -1.12 -17.67 21.39
CA ILE A 68 -2.18 -17.96 22.37
C ILE A 68 -1.52 -18.38 23.70
N PRO A 69 -2.00 -17.92 24.87
CA PRO A 69 -1.51 -18.44 26.15
C PRO A 69 -1.57 -19.96 26.20
N LEU A 70 -0.56 -20.60 26.81
CA LEU A 70 -0.41 -22.04 26.92
C LEU A 70 -0.22 -22.79 25.58
N SER A 71 0.01 -22.08 24.48
CA SER A 71 0.47 -22.71 23.24
C SER A 71 1.94 -23.12 23.34
N LEU A 72 2.29 -24.22 22.68
CA LEU A 72 3.68 -24.66 22.55
C LEU A 72 4.40 -23.86 21.46
N HIS A 73 5.65 -23.52 21.74
CA HIS A 73 6.50 -22.84 20.79
C HIS A 73 6.90 -23.81 19.66
N ARG A 74 6.86 -23.35 18.40
CA ARG A 74 7.06 -24.23 17.23
C ARG A 74 8.42 -24.92 17.18
N ARG A 75 9.47 -24.28 17.71
CA ARG A 75 10.87 -24.73 17.58
C ARG A 75 11.59 -24.93 18.92
N ARG A 76 10.98 -24.48 20.01
CA ARG A 76 11.57 -24.54 21.36
C ARG A 76 10.68 -25.45 22.17
N ASP A 77 11.28 -26.23 23.05
CA ASP A 77 10.54 -26.99 24.04
C ASP A 77 10.09 -26.05 25.16
N ALA A 78 9.14 -25.17 24.81
CA ALA A 78 8.70 -24.08 25.66
C ALA A 78 7.21 -23.81 25.45
N VAL A 79 6.51 -23.48 26.54
CA VAL A 79 5.11 -23.09 26.54
C VAL A 79 4.95 -21.58 26.79
N ALA A 80 4.02 -20.94 26.08
CA ALA A 80 3.76 -19.53 26.24
C ALA A 80 3.02 -19.24 27.57
N VAL A 81 3.66 -18.54 28.50
CA VAL A 81 3.10 -18.28 29.85
C VAL A 81 2.70 -16.82 30.06
N CYS A 82 1.63 -16.63 30.82
CA CYS A 82 1.16 -15.32 31.27
C CYS A 82 1.56 -15.11 32.74
N PHE A 83 1.93 -13.89 33.07
CA PHE A 83 2.25 -13.45 34.42
C PHE A 83 1.97 -11.96 34.55
N LYS A 84 1.71 -11.50 35.77
CA LYS A 84 1.46 -10.08 36.07
C LYS A 84 2.75 -9.27 35.97
N PRO A 85 2.68 -7.98 35.61
CA PRO A 85 3.86 -7.10 35.58
C PRO A 85 4.65 -7.08 36.90
N SER A 86 3.97 -7.19 38.05
CA SER A 86 4.61 -7.23 39.37
C SER A 86 5.53 -8.43 39.58
N ALA A 87 5.36 -9.51 38.81
CA ALA A 87 6.18 -10.71 38.88
C ALA A 87 7.41 -10.67 37.94
N ILE A 88 7.65 -9.56 37.23
CA ILE A 88 8.72 -9.49 36.23
C ILE A 88 10.12 -9.66 36.84
N ASN A 89 10.33 -9.18 38.07
CA ASN A 89 11.62 -9.28 38.76
C ASN A 89 11.92 -10.69 39.29
N SER A 90 10.92 -11.57 39.36
CA SER A 90 11.06 -12.98 39.76
C SER A 90 10.97 -13.95 38.58
N PHE A 91 10.91 -13.43 37.35
CA PHE A 91 10.86 -14.25 36.15
C PHE A 91 12.18 -14.99 35.95
N GLU A 92 12.07 -16.29 35.64
CA GLU A 92 13.21 -17.16 35.33
C GLU A 92 12.91 -17.94 34.04
N ALA A 93 13.95 -18.28 33.27
CA ALA A 93 13.79 -19.00 32.00
C ALA A 93 13.07 -20.35 32.14
N GLY A 94 13.14 -21.00 33.31
CA GLY A 94 12.42 -22.26 33.59
C GLY A 94 10.90 -22.12 33.65
N TRP A 95 10.34 -20.90 33.74
CA TRP A 95 8.88 -20.71 33.81
C TRP A 95 8.14 -21.20 32.57
N VAL A 96 8.85 -21.40 31.46
CA VAL A 96 8.26 -21.84 30.19
C VAL A 96 8.51 -23.30 29.89
N ASP A 97 9.07 -24.08 30.81
CA ASP A 97 9.24 -25.52 30.68
C ASP A 97 7.87 -26.22 30.57
N PRO A 98 7.57 -26.98 29.50
CA PRO A 98 6.25 -27.60 29.33
C PRO A 98 5.84 -28.57 30.44
N GLY A 99 6.78 -29.18 31.17
CA GLY A 99 6.51 -30.10 32.27
C GLY A 99 6.24 -29.41 33.61
N SER A 100 6.71 -28.17 33.79
CA SER A 100 6.72 -27.47 35.08
C SER A 100 6.41 -25.97 35.00
N PHE A 101 5.76 -25.53 33.92
CA PHE A 101 5.54 -24.12 33.63
C PHE A 101 4.83 -23.34 34.75
N LYS A 102 5.14 -22.06 34.85
CA LYS A 102 4.50 -21.12 35.77
C LYS A 102 3.61 -20.14 35.00
N HIS A 103 2.30 -20.34 35.10
CA HIS A 103 1.29 -19.52 34.44
C HIS A 103 0.31 -18.93 35.46
N ASP A 104 0.10 -17.61 35.41
CA ASP A 104 -0.96 -16.93 36.15
C ASP A 104 -2.20 -16.75 35.26
N PRO A 105 -3.30 -17.49 35.51
CA PRO A 105 -4.53 -17.42 34.71
C PRO A 105 -5.29 -16.10 34.91
N SER A 106 -5.02 -15.38 36.00
CA SER A 106 -5.63 -14.09 36.31
C SER A 106 -4.88 -12.91 35.67
N ALA A 107 -3.65 -13.13 35.17
CA ALA A 107 -2.78 -12.06 34.69
C ALA A 107 -3.40 -11.19 33.57
N TRP A 108 -4.32 -11.75 32.77
CA TRP A 108 -5.00 -11.02 31.70
C TRP A 108 -6.46 -10.66 32.04
N ARG A 109 -7.00 -11.12 33.16
CA ARG A 109 -8.42 -10.98 33.54
C ARG A 109 -8.70 -9.78 34.43
N VAL A 110 -7.66 -9.14 34.94
CA VAL A 110 -7.77 -7.96 35.79
C VAL A 110 -7.69 -6.73 34.92
N PHE A 111 -8.82 -6.02 34.81
CA PHE A 111 -8.92 -4.73 34.15
C PHE A 111 -10.06 -3.92 34.80
N LYS A 112 -10.02 -2.61 34.64
CA LYS A 112 -11.12 -1.71 34.96
C LYS A 112 -11.56 -1.00 33.68
N GLU A 113 -12.85 -1.05 33.37
CA GLU A 113 -13.39 -0.35 32.21
C GLU A 113 -13.06 1.15 32.29
N GLY A 114 -12.49 1.68 31.22
CA GLY A 114 -12.07 3.08 31.09
C GLY A 114 -10.69 3.40 31.66
N GLU A 115 -9.96 2.45 32.27
CA GLU A 115 -8.60 2.72 32.76
C GLU A 115 -7.60 3.02 31.64
N GLY A 116 -7.84 2.48 30.44
CA GLY A 116 -7.02 2.70 29.25
C GLY A 116 -7.35 3.99 28.50
N ASP A 117 -8.43 4.68 28.85
CA ASP A 117 -8.98 5.77 28.04
C ASP A 117 -8.06 6.97 27.97
N ALA A 118 -7.51 7.39 29.11
CA ALA A 118 -6.59 8.53 29.18
C ALA A 118 -5.32 8.27 28.33
N LEU A 119 -4.78 7.04 28.40
CA LEU A 119 -3.65 6.62 27.59
C LEU A 119 -4.00 6.63 26.10
N ALA A 120 -5.17 6.09 25.74
CA ALA A 120 -5.64 6.04 24.35
C ALA A 120 -5.78 7.45 23.76
N LEU A 121 -6.45 8.36 24.47
CA LEU A 121 -6.66 9.74 24.03
C LEU A 121 -5.35 10.50 23.91
N GLU A 122 -4.46 10.37 24.89
CA GLU A 122 -3.15 11.03 24.85
C GLU A 122 -2.29 10.49 23.71
N ALA A 123 -2.29 9.18 23.50
CA ALA A 123 -1.60 8.54 22.39
C ALA A 123 -2.15 8.95 21.03
N LEU A 124 -3.48 9.03 20.86
CA LEU A 124 -4.12 9.51 19.63
C LEU A 124 -3.84 10.99 19.38
N ARG A 125 -3.70 11.80 20.44
CA ARG A 125 -3.38 13.22 20.36
C ARG A 125 -1.94 13.47 19.94
N ARG A 126 -0.98 12.74 20.52
CA ARG A 126 0.46 12.93 20.26
C ARG A 126 0.94 12.18 19.02
N ILE A 127 0.42 10.98 18.81
CA ILE A 127 0.72 10.20 17.62
C ILE A 127 -0.35 10.60 16.61
N ASN A 128 -0.03 11.62 15.81
CA ASN A 128 -0.91 12.12 14.75
C ASN A 128 -1.13 11.04 13.67
N ILE A 129 -2.04 10.11 13.94
CA ILE A 129 -2.42 8.99 13.07
C ILE A 129 -3.25 9.45 11.87
N MET A 130 -3.70 10.70 11.82
CA MET A 130 -4.39 11.23 10.63
C MET A 130 -3.54 11.15 9.36
N SER A 131 -2.23 10.87 9.46
CA SER A 131 -1.35 10.61 8.33
C SER A 131 -0.92 9.16 8.11
N GLN A 132 -1.12 8.22 9.06
CA GLN A 132 -0.40 6.93 9.03
C GLN A 132 -1.24 5.66 9.22
N VAL A 133 -2.52 5.70 9.64
CA VAL A 133 -3.32 4.46 9.80
C VAL A 133 -4.70 4.53 9.09
N HIS A 134 -4.90 5.47 8.18
CA HIS A 134 -6.07 5.49 7.26
C HIS A 134 -5.93 4.53 6.06
N SER A 135 -5.06 3.53 6.15
CA SER A 135 -5.09 2.37 5.26
C SER A 135 -5.99 1.30 5.86
N ARG A 136 -7.27 1.37 5.47
CA ARG A 136 -8.32 0.32 5.49
C ARG A 136 -9.24 0.30 6.72
N VAL A 137 -10.33 1.07 6.67
CA VAL A 137 -11.75 0.61 6.74
C VAL A 137 -12.62 1.83 6.32
N GLY A 138 -13.44 1.72 5.26
CA GLY A 138 -14.45 2.72 4.86
C GLY A 138 -15.71 2.65 5.74
N LEU A 139 -16.58 3.67 5.89
CA LEU A 139 -17.33 4.43 4.88
C LEU A 139 -17.72 5.85 5.39
N ILE A 140 -17.64 6.85 4.49
CA ILE A 140 -18.62 7.94 4.14
C ILE A 140 -19.36 8.62 5.33
N GLU A 141 -19.14 9.91 5.66
CA GLU A 141 -19.72 11.08 4.96
C GLU A 141 -18.91 12.41 5.13
N SER A 142 -18.90 13.17 4.02
CA SER A 142 -18.86 14.65 3.86
C SER A 142 -17.82 15.54 4.59
N SER A 143 -16.79 15.93 3.82
CA SER A 143 -16.04 17.22 3.72
C SER A 143 -16.42 18.43 4.62
N PRO A 144 -15.50 19.37 4.95
CA PRO A 144 -14.39 19.82 4.10
C PRO A 144 -12.99 19.85 4.76
N ARG A 145 -11.99 19.45 3.96
CA ARG A 145 -10.56 19.57 4.27
C ARG A 145 -10.17 21.04 4.48
N LYS A 146 -9.45 21.31 5.57
CA LYS A 146 -8.53 22.45 5.67
C LYS A 146 -7.08 21.96 5.82
N VAL A 147 -6.23 22.77 5.23
CA VAL A 147 -4.88 22.51 4.71
C VAL A 147 -3.83 22.51 5.82
N SER A 148 -2.68 21.91 5.49
CA SER A 148 -1.31 22.13 6.02
C SER A 148 -0.82 21.18 7.13
N GLY A 149 0.41 20.68 7.13
CA GLY A 149 1.59 21.09 6.36
C GLY A 149 2.45 19.89 5.96
N GLY A 150 2.75 19.82 4.66
CA GLY A 150 3.90 19.08 4.17
C GLY A 150 5.17 19.80 4.57
N VAL A 151 6.12 19.07 5.13
CA VAL A 151 7.53 19.49 5.06
C VAL A 151 7.87 19.54 3.57
N PRO A 152 8.36 20.67 3.04
CA PRO A 152 8.79 20.74 1.64
C PRO A 152 9.90 19.72 1.43
N ARG A 153 9.60 18.64 0.71
CA ARG A 153 10.67 17.80 0.18
C ARG A 153 11.23 18.56 -1.01
N ALA A 154 12.54 18.79 -0.99
CA ALA A 154 13.25 19.51 -2.04
C ALA A 154 12.85 18.97 -3.43
N PRO A 155 12.68 19.83 -4.44
CA PRO A 155 12.45 19.40 -5.81
C PRO A 155 13.63 18.54 -6.26
N GLY A 156 13.38 17.26 -6.53
CA GLY A 156 14.43 16.29 -6.87
C GLY A 156 14.19 14.83 -6.45
N GLY A 157 13.02 14.49 -5.89
CA GLY A 157 12.68 13.09 -5.61
C GLY A 157 12.55 12.25 -6.89
N LYS A 158 13.18 11.08 -6.95
CA LYS A 158 12.98 10.13 -8.06
C LYS A 158 11.68 9.35 -7.85
N ILE A 159 10.89 9.18 -8.93
CA ILE A 159 9.73 8.28 -8.92
C ILE A 159 10.23 6.83 -8.83
N GLY A 160 9.60 6.02 -7.98
CA GLY A 160 9.94 4.60 -7.84
C GLY A 160 9.39 3.73 -8.99
N ARG A 161 10.08 2.63 -9.30
CA ARG A 161 9.67 1.65 -10.35
C ARG A 161 8.25 1.12 -10.19
N PHE A 162 7.78 1.01 -8.93
CA PHE A 162 6.42 0.59 -8.60
C PHE A 162 5.39 1.64 -9.07
N GLN A 163 5.65 2.92 -8.81
CA GLN A 163 4.79 4.02 -9.28
C GLN A 163 4.77 4.08 -10.81
N VAL A 164 5.93 3.95 -11.47
CA VAL A 164 5.98 3.91 -12.95
C VAL A 164 5.22 2.70 -13.50
N MET A 165 5.34 1.53 -12.87
CA MET A 165 4.60 0.33 -13.29
C MET A 165 3.09 0.55 -13.16
N GLY A 166 2.63 1.07 -12.01
CA GLY A 166 1.22 1.34 -11.78
C GLY A 166 0.65 2.36 -12.77
N LEU A 167 1.37 3.46 -12.98
CA LEU A 167 1.00 4.51 -13.93
C LEU A 167 0.87 3.98 -15.35
N LEU A 168 1.90 3.29 -15.85
CA LEU A 168 1.90 2.80 -17.24
C LEU A 168 0.88 1.68 -17.45
N GLN A 169 0.67 0.80 -16.47
CA GLN A 169 -0.37 -0.25 -16.58
C GLN A 169 -1.79 0.35 -16.53
N ALA A 170 -2.02 1.39 -15.72
CA ALA A 170 -3.29 2.10 -15.71
C ALA A 170 -3.52 2.83 -17.05
N ALA A 171 -2.53 3.58 -17.53
CA ALA A 171 -2.61 4.27 -18.81
C ALA A 171 -2.82 3.29 -19.98
N ARG A 172 -2.12 2.15 -19.98
CA ARG A 172 -2.30 1.03 -20.93
C ARG A 172 -3.74 0.52 -20.94
N TYR A 173 -4.31 0.24 -19.78
CA TYR A 173 -5.71 -0.21 -19.67
C TYR A 173 -6.68 0.87 -20.16
N TYR A 174 -6.46 2.12 -19.75
CA TYR A 174 -7.32 3.24 -20.15
C TYR A 174 -7.34 3.45 -21.66
N LEU A 175 -6.18 3.36 -22.35
CA LEU A 175 -6.11 3.48 -23.81
C LEU A 175 -6.90 2.42 -24.56
N LEU A 176 -7.01 1.20 -24.00
CA LEU A 176 -7.66 0.08 -24.66
C LEU A 176 -9.13 -0.09 -24.30
N HIS A 177 -9.53 0.34 -23.10
CA HIS A 177 -10.87 0.12 -22.55
C HIS A 177 -11.66 1.40 -22.22
N GLY A 178 -10.99 2.55 -22.08
CA GLY A 178 -11.62 3.86 -21.83
C GLY A 178 -12.18 4.06 -20.42
N ASP A 179 -12.06 3.08 -19.52
CA ASP A 179 -12.58 3.15 -18.15
C ASP A 179 -11.46 3.55 -17.18
N LEU A 180 -11.53 4.77 -16.65
CA LEU A 180 -10.51 5.34 -15.76
C LEU A 180 -10.47 4.66 -14.39
N GLU A 181 -11.62 4.30 -13.83
CA GLU A 181 -11.71 3.70 -12.51
C GLU A 181 -11.13 2.27 -12.56
N LYS A 182 -11.51 1.49 -13.58
CA LYS A 182 -10.91 0.17 -13.80
C LYS A 182 -9.44 0.26 -14.20
N ALA A 183 -9.03 1.29 -14.95
CA ALA A 183 -7.61 1.52 -15.25
C ALA A 183 -6.78 1.69 -13.98
N LYS A 184 -7.22 2.53 -13.04
CA LYS A 184 -6.56 2.71 -11.75
C LYS A 184 -6.51 1.41 -10.96
N SER A 185 -7.62 0.68 -10.91
CA SER A 185 -7.72 -0.64 -10.28
C SER A 185 -6.71 -1.64 -10.87
N PHE A 186 -6.68 -1.75 -12.20
CA PHE A 186 -5.80 -2.65 -12.94
C PHE A 186 -4.32 -2.29 -12.76
N GLY A 187 -3.99 -1.01 -12.89
CA GLY A 187 -2.62 -0.52 -12.77
C GLY A 187 -2.02 -0.83 -11.40
N LEU A 188 -2.77 -0.57 -10.33
CA LEU A 188 -2.34 -0.93 -8.98
C LEU A 188 -2.21 -2.44 -8.81
N ASN A 189 -3.18 -3.21 -9.32
CA ASN A 189 -3.19 -4.66 -9.24
C ASN A 189 -1.93 -5.27 -9.89
N ARG A 190 -1.62 -4.89 -11.14
CA ARG A 190 -0.44 -5.39 -11.84
C ARG A 190 0.88 -4.97 -11.18
N ALA A 191 0.97 -3.74 -10.68
CA ALA A 191 2.15 -3.29 -9.95
C ALA A 191 2.42 -4.15 -8.70
N ILE A 192 1.37 -4.50 -7.93
CA ILE A 192 1.48 -5.40 -6.78
C ILE A 192 1.84 -6.82 -7.22
N PHE A 193 1.18 -7.35 -8.25
CA PHE A 193 1.42 -8.68 -8.78
C PHE A 193 2.87 -8.89 -9.20
N TYR A 194 3.43 -7.99 -10.01
CA TYR A 194 4.80 -8.08 -10.48
C TYR A 194 5.83 -7.86 -9.37
N ALA A 195 5.54 -7.00 -8.39
CA ALA A 195 6.37 -6.86 -7.20
C ALA A 195 6.42 -8.18 -6.41
N TRP A 196 5.26 -8.82 -6.19
CA TRP A 196 5.19 -10.12 -5.52
C TRP A 196 5.91 -11.22 -6.31
N ALA A 197 5.65 -11.35 -7.61
CA ALA A 197 6.27 -12.36 -8.48
C ALA A 197 7.80 -12.28 -8.48
N LYS A 198 8.37 -11.06 -8.41
CA LYS A 198 9.82 -10.86 -8.31
C LYS A 198 10.42 -11.39 -7.01
N HIS A 199 9.71 -11.28 -5.89
CA HIS A 199 10.21 -11.68 -4.57
C HIS A 199 9.99 -13.16 -4.27
N TYR A 200 8.93 -13.75 -4.80
CA TYR A 200 8.55 -15.15 -4.53
C TYR A 200 8.80 -16.11 -5.71
N GLY A 201 9.07 -15.62 -6.92
CA GLY A 201 9.30 -16.44 -8.13
C GLY A 201 10.74 -16.92 -8.35
N ARG A 202 11.64 -16.75 -7.37
CA ARG A 202 13.10 -16.97 -7.52
C ARG A 202 13.53 -18.45 -7.53
N GLY A 203 12.66 -19.36 -7.96
CA GLY A 203 12.90 -20.81 -8.02
C GLY A 203 12.83 -21.44 -9.42
N TYR A 204 12.44 -20.72 -10.48
CA TYR A 204 12.34 -21.32 -11.82
C TYR A 204 12.47 -20.26 -12.92
N ILE A 205 13.54 -20.30 -13.71
CA ILE A 205 13.59 -19.63 -15.01
C ILE A 205 14.16 -20.63 -16.03
N PRO A 206 13.34 -21.22 -16.92
CA PRO A 206 13.83 -21.90 -18.11
C PRO A 206 13.89 -20.94 -19.28
N LYS A 207 14.94 -21.13 -20.10
CA LYS A 207 15.37 -20.29 -21.23
C LYS A 207 14.42 -20.22 -22.43
N ASN A 208 13.15 -20.65 -22.33
CA ASN A 208 12.20 -20.62 -23.43
C ASN A 208 10.86 -20.00 -22.97
N ALA A 209 10.80 -18.67 -23.05
CA ALA A 209 9.63 -17.80 -22.77
C ALA A 209 8.46 -17.96 -23.77
N LYS A 210 8.13 -19.18 -24.19
CA LYS A 210 7.02 -19.46 -25.13
C LYS A 210 6.17 -20.62 -24.62
N ARG A 211 5.48 -20.40 -23.50
CA ARG A 211 4.20 -21.01 -23.13
C ARG A 211 3.92 -20.72 -21.66
N LEU A 212 2.73 -20.17 -21.41
CA LEU A 212 1.96 -20.42 -20.19
C LEU A 212 2.54 -19.77 -18.91
N TYR A 213 2.32 -18.46 -18.79
CA TYR A 213 1.89 -17.82 -17.54
C TYR A 213 0.47 -18.29 -17.11
N ILE A 214 0.04 -19.45 -17.60
CA ILE A 214 -1.29 -20.06 -17.47
C ILE A 214 -1.27 -21.20 -16.43
N ASP A 215 -0.10 -21.66 -15.97
CA ASP A 215 0.01 -22.82 -15.07
C ASP A 215 0.51 -22.51 -13.63
N ILE A 216 0.37 -21.28 -13.11
CA ILE A 216 0.55 -21.03 -11.65
C ILE A 216 -0.80 -20.88 -10.95
N VAL A 217 -1.76 -21.71 -11.38
CA VAL A 217 -2.67 -22.38 -10.46
C VAL A 217 -2.06 -23.75 -10.19
N ASP A 218 -1.08 -23.79 -9.30
CA ASP A 218 -0.83 -24.98 -8.49
C ASP A 218 -1.02 -24.56 -7.02
N ILE A 219 -2.31 -24.37 -6.68
CA ILE A 219 -2.78 -24.41 -5.29
C ILE A 219 -2.73 -25.88 -4.86
N ASN A 220 -1.52 -26.41 -4.73
CA ASN A 220 -1.25 -27.71 -4.13
C ASN A 220 -0.19 -27.51 -3.04
N THR A 221 -0.59 -26.78 -1.99
CA THR A 221 -0.09 -27.04 -0.65
C THR A 221 -1.25 -27.66 0.10
N GLU A 222 -1.14 -28.97 0.33
CA GLU A 222 -2.09 -29.83 1.02
C GLU A 222 -2.63 -29.14 2.28
N GLY A 223 -3.95 -28.87 2.27
CA GLY A 223 -4.63 -28.13 3.34
C GLY A 223 -5.60 -27.06 2.84
N SER A 224 -6.17 -27.19 1.64
CA SER A 224 -7.27 -26.32 1.19
C SER A 224 -8.53 -26.62 2.00
N VAL A 225 -8.82 -25.75 2.97
CA VAL A 225 -10.20 -25.53 3.42
C VAL A 225 -11.01 -25.16 2.17
N GLN A 226 -12.01 -25.98 1.87
CA GLN A 226 -13.01 -25.68 0.85
C GLN A 226 -13.67 -24.33 1.17
N SER A 227 -13.20 -23.23 0.57
CA SER A 227 -13.99 -22.01 0.50
C SER A 227 -14.81 -22.06 -0.79
N SER A 228 -16.03 -22.54 -0.65
CA SER A 228 -17.09 -22.52 -1.66
C SER A 228 -17.60 -21.08 -1.93
N ASP A 229 -16.73 -20.15 -2.32
CA ASP A 229 -17.13 -18.79 -2.66
C ASP A 229 -17.18 -18.61 -4.18
N LYS A 230 -18.38 -18.85 -4.75
CA LYS A 230 -18.70 -18.74 -6.19
C LYS A 230 -18.67 -17.30 -6.74
N SER A 231 -18.05 -16.34 -6.05
CA SER A 231 -18.15 -14.90 -6.36
C SER A 231 -16.94 -14.31 -7.10
N ARG A 232 -15.88 -15.08 -7.37
CA ARG A 232 -14.65 -14.61 -8.03
C ARG A 232 -14.62 -15.06 -9.48
N VAL A 233 -14.62 -14.10 -10.41
CA VAL A 233 -14.48 -14.39 -11.84
C VAL A 233 -13.04 -14.16 -12.23
N GLN A 234 -12.41 -15.16 -12.84
CA GLN A 234 -11.12 -14.98 -13.50
C GLN A 234 -11.39 -14.43 -14.90
N GLU A 235 -10.84 -13.26 -15.20
CA GLU A 235 -10.96 -12.60 -16.50
C GLU A 235 -9.57 -12.47 -17.13
N GLU A 236 -9.49 -12.74 -18.43
CA GLU A 236 -8.29 -12.47 -19.21
C GLU A 236 -8.31 -11.01 -19.67
N VAL A 237 -7.38 -10.22 -19.14
CA VAL A 237 -7.28 -8.79 -19.39
C VAL A 237 -5.86 -8.49 -19.86
N LEU A 238 -5.74 -7.95 -21.09
CA LEU A 238 -4.46 -7.58 -21.70
C LEU A 238 -3.42 -8.72 -21.72
N GLY A 239 -3.89 -9.92 -22.09
CA GLY A 239 -3.08 -11.14 -22.20
C GLY A 239 -2.66 -11.74 -20.86
N GLU A 240 -3.26 -11.29 -19.75
CA GLU A 240 -2.97 -11.77 -18.40
C GLU A 240 -4.26 -12.19 -17.67
N GLY A 241 -4.21 -13.30 -16.95
CA GLY A 241 -5.30 -13.68 -16.04
C GLY A 241 -5.33 -12.79 -14.80
N ALA A 242 -6.48 -12.20 -14.50
CA ALA A 242 -6.71 -11.44 -13.28
C ALA A 242 -8.06 -11.79 -12.66
N PHE A 243 -8.12 -11.80 -11.33
CA PHE A 243 -9.38 -11.98 -10.63
C PHE A 243 -10.12 -10.65 -10.54
N VAL A 244 -11.42 -10.68 -10.76
CA VAL A 244 -12.29 -9.52 -10.74
C VAL A 244 -13.42 -9.76 -9.74
N SER A 245 -13.76 -8.72 -9.00
CA SER A 245 -14.86 -8.75 -8.04
C SER A 245 -16.22 -8.61 -8.73
N PRO A 246 -17.33 -8.91 -8.03
CA PRO A 246 -18.67 -8.62 -8.56
C PRO A 246 -18.89 -7.16 -8.97
N ARG A 247 -18.09 -6.23 -8.43
CA ARG A 247 -18.14 -4.79 -8.76
C ARG A 247 -17.29 -4.42 -9.99
N GLY A 248 -16.56 -5.38 -10.56
CA GLY A 248 -15.69 -5.15 -11.72
C GLY A 248 -14.29 -4.64 -11.38
N TYR A 249 -13.88 -4.66 -10.11
CA TYR A 249 -12.54 -4.24 -9.67
C TYR A 249 -11.59 -5.43 -9.54
N PHE A 250 -10.31 -5.20 -9.84
CA PHE A 250 -9.30 -6.25 -9.82
C PHE A 250 -8.90 -6.63 -8.39
N ILE A 251 -8.75 -7.93 -8.14
CA ILE A 251 -8.47 -8.52 -6.82
C ILE A 251 -7.07 -9.17 -6.81
N ILE A 252 -6.39 -9.10 -5.66
CA ILE A 252 -5.29 -10.02 -5.30
C ILE A 252 -5.60 -10.62 -3.93
N GLY A 253 -5.60 -11.95 -3.84
CA GLY A 253 -6.07 -12.67 -2.65
C GLY A 253 -7.54 -12.35 -2.39
N ASP A 254 -7.83 -11.69 -1.26
CA ASP A 254 -9.18 -11.28 -0.85
C ASP A 254 -9.39 -9.77 -0.90
N LYS A 255 -8.47 -9.02 -1.53
CA LYS A 255 -8.47 -7.55 -1.47
C LYS A 255 -8.71 -6.94 -2.85
N GLU A 256 -9.83 -6.24 -3.01
CA GLU A 256 -10.09 -5.35 -4.15
C GLU A 256 -9.05 -4.23 -4.20
N GLN A 257 -8.59 -3.88 -5.40
CA GLN A 257 -7.77 -2.70 -5.62
C GLN A 257 -8.66 -1.59 -6.15
N LEU A 258 -9.05 -0.66 -5.28
CA LEU A 258 -9.94 0.41 -5.65
C LEU A 258 -9.20 1.59 -6.31
N PRO A 259 -9.88 2.43 -7.09
CA PRO A 259 -9.32 3.66 -7.66
C PRO A 259 -8.68 4.57 -6.60
N GLU A 260 -9.27 4.65 -5.41
CA GLU A 260 -8.73 5.45 -4.31
C GLU A 260 -7.46 4.83 -3.71
N ASP A 261 -7.31 3.51 -3.78
CA ASP A 261 -6.05 2.85 -3.39
C ASP A 261 -4.94 3.18 -4.39
N TYR A 262 -5.25 3.25 -5.68
CA TYR A 262 -4.30 3.70 -6.69
C TYR A 262 -3.85 5.13 -6.39
N ASP A 263 -4.79 6.04 -6.09
CA ASP A 263 -4.45 7.44 -5.82
C ASP A 263 -3.52 7.58 -4.61
N ARG A 264 -3.76 6.80 -3.56
CA ARG A 264 -2.92 6.78 -2.36
C ARG A 264 -1.50 6.28 -2.61
N ASN A 265 -1.33 5.27 -3.47
CA ASN A 265 -0.06 4.55 -3.64
C ASN A 265 0.76 5.03 -4.86
N ILE A 266 0.08 5.57 -5.86
CA ILE A 266 0.65 5.97 -7.15
C ILE A 266 0.56 7.49 -7.29
N THR A 267 -0.66 8.05 -7.43
CA THR A 267 -0.91 9.48 -7.68
C THR A 267 -0.17 10.37 -6.69
N ASN A 268 -0.42 10.23 -5.38
CA ASN A 268 0.19 11.07 -4.35
C ASN A 268 1.73 11.00 -4.32
N LYS A 269 2.32 9.88 -4.77
CA LYS A 269 3.77 9.70 -4.80
C LYS A 269 4.39 10.35 -6.04
N ILE A 270 3.67 10.36 -7.14
CA ILE A 270 4.05 11.05 -8.38
C ILE A 270 3.91 12.56 -8.19
N GLU A 271 2.80 13.03 -7.62
CA GLU A 271 2.53 14.45 -7.33
C GLU A 271 3.62 15.11 -6.48
N GLY A 272 4.27 14.34 -5.60
CA GLY A 272 5.41 14.81 -4.82
C GLY A 272 6.68 15.11 -5.64
N VAL A 273 6.68 14.82 -6.94
CA VAL A 273 7.78 15.02 -7.88
C VAL A 273 7.35 15.88 -9.08
N VAL A 274 6.20 15.56 -9.69
CA VAL A 274 5.61 16.25 -10.85
C VAL A 274 4.09 16.20 -10.74
N PRO A 275 3.34 17.21 -11.22
CA PRO A 275 1.87 17.12 -11.28
C PRO A 275 1.41 15.81 -11.93
N TYR A 276 0.47 15.12 -11.29
CA TYR A 276 0.05 13.79 -11.74
C TYR A 276 -0.63 13.87 -13.10
N GLU A 277 -1.41 14.92 -13.36
CA GLU A 277 -2.06 15.15 -14.65
C GLU A 277 -1.03 15.18 -15.78
N LEU A 278 0.09 15.90 -15.59
CA LEU A 278 1.18 15.92 -16.56
C LEU A 278 1.82 14.54 -16.74
N ALA A 279 2.06 13.81 -15.64
CA ALA A 279 2.60 12.45 -15.73
C ALA A 279 1.63 11.47 -16.41
N TRP A 280 0.33 11.63 -16.19
CA TRP A 280 -0.73 10.82 -16.78
C TRP A 280 -0.88 11.08 -18.28
N GLU A 281 -0.97 12.35 -18.69
CA GLU A 281 -0.98 12.74 -20.10
C GLU A 281 0.29 12.27 -20.80
N ALA A 282 1.44 12.40 -20.11
CA ALA A 282 2.71 11.91 -20.61
C ALA A 282 2.72 10.39 -20.84
N ALA A 283 2.21 9.63 -19.87
CA ALA A 283 2.05 8.19 -20.00
C ALA A 283 1.13 7.80 -21.16
N LEU A 284 0.00 8.50 -21.34
CA LEU A 284 -0.93 8.25 -22.44
C LEU A 284 -0.29 8.53 -23.80
N LYS A 285 0.35 9.70 -23.97
CA LYS A 285 1.01 10.08 -25.23
C LYS A 285 2.20 9.18 -25.55
N TYR A 286 2.96 8.76 -24.53
CA TYR A 286 4.02 7.78 -24.69
C TYR A 286 3.48 6.43 -25.16
N LEU A 287 2.47 5.89 -24.48
CA LEU A 287 1.91 4.58 -24.80
C LEU A 287 1.15 4.56 -26.12
N SER A 288 0.55 5.67 -26.55
CA SER A 288 -0.15 5.76 -27.84
C SER A 288 0.76 5.61 -29.06
N ARG A 289 2.09 5.76 -28.89
CA ARG A 289 3.09 5.52 -29.94
C ARG A 289 3.26 4.03 -30.25
N PHE A 290 2.84 3.14 -29.36
CA PHE A 290 2.97 1.69 -29.53
C PHE A 290 1.74 1.08 -30.21
N PRO A 291 1.92 0.09 -31.10
CA PRO A 291 0.79 -0.60 -31.72
C PRO A 291 0.02 -1.39 -30.66
N ARG A 292 -1.29 -1.54 -30.90
CA ARG A 292 -2.21 -2.28 -30.00
C ARG A 292 -1.68 -3.66 -29.60
N GLN A 293 -1.05 -4.40 -30.52
CA GLN A 293 -0.44 -5.72 -30.24
C GLN A 293 0.69 -5.70 -29.21
N VAL A 294 1.40 -4.57 -29.05
CA VAL A 294 2.41 -4.40 -27.99
C VAL A 294 1.73 -4.07 -26.66
N LEU A 295 0.65 -3.28 -26.70
CA LEU A 295 -0.13 -2.95 -25.52
C LEU A 295 -1.04 -4.10 -25.06
N GLU A 296 -1.38 -5.08 -25.87
CA GLU A 296 -2.18 -6.24 -25.42
C GLU A 296 -1.31 -7.40 -24.92
N ASP A 297 -0.03 -7.44 -25.28
CA ASP A 297 0.88 -8.52 -24.92
C ASP A 297 1.74 -8.12 -23.71
N PRO A 298 1.66 -8.84 -22.58
CA PRO A 298 2.33 -8.45 -21.35
C PRO A 298 3.86 -8.48 -21.45
N VAL A 299 4.42 -9.42 -22.21
CA VAL A 299 5.86 -9.53 -22.42
C VAL A 299 6.36 -8.38 -23.29
N LYS A 300 5.68 -8.13 -24.41
CA LYS A 300 6.04 -7.01 -25.30
C LYS A 300 5.88 -5.66 -24.62
N PHE A 301 4.82 -5.48 -23.82
CA PHE A 301 4.63 -4.28 -23.03
C PHE A 301 5.80 -4.08 -22.05
N TYR A 302 6.19 -5.13 -21.33
CA TYR A 302 7.31 -5.06 -20.39
C TYR A 302 8.61 -4.65 -21.09
N GLU A 303 8.99 -5.37 -22.15
CA GLU A 303 10.28 -5.18 -22.84
C GLU A 303 10.34 -3.87 -23.62
N LYS A 304 9.27 -3.50 -24.33
CA LYS A 304 9.29 -2.37 -25.28
C LYS A 304 8.78 -1.07 -24.70
N ALA A 305 7.82 -1.11 -23.78
CA ALA A 305 7.19 0.10 -23.25
C ALA A 305 7.63 0.41 -21.83
N TYR A 306 7.68 -0.57 -20.92
CA TYR A 306 7.99 -0.31 -19.51
C TYR A 306 9.50 -0.25 -19.22
N GLU A 307 10.25 -1.30 -19.58
CA GLU A 307 11.67 -1.43 -19.23
C GLU A 307 12.54 -0.25 -19.67
N PRO A 308 12.38 0.33 -20.88
CA PRO A 308 13.19 1.46 -21.32
C PRO A 308 13.06 2.72 -20.44
N VAL A 309 11.90 2.92 -19.81
CA VAL A 309 11.58 4.15 -19.07
C VAL A 309 11.46 3.95 -17.55
N ARG A 310 11.49 2.70 -17.06
CA ARG A 310 11.18 2.36 -15.65
C ARG A 310 11.98 3.10 -14.59
N ASP A 311 13.22 3.49 -14.91
CA ASP A 311 14.17 4.12 -14.00
C ASP A 311 14.27 5.65 -14.18
N HIS A 312 13.89 6.15 -15.37
CA HIS A 312 14.10 7.56 -15.79
C HIS A 312 12.85 8.15 -16.45
N PHE A 313 11.65 7.72 -16.05
CA PHE A 313 10.38 8.12 -16.68
C PHE A 313 10.19 9.64 -16.77
N ILE A 314 10.55 10.40 -15.73
CA ILE A 314 10.45 11.86 -15.75
C ILE A 314 11.34 12.47 -16.83
N GLU A 315 12.57 12.00 -16.93
CA GLU A 315 13.57 12.56 -17.85
C GLU A 315 13.28 12.16 -19.29
N LEU A 316 12.90 10.90 -19.52
CA LEU A 316 12.73 10.34 -20.86
C LEU A 316 11.33 10.53 -21.43
N VAL A 317 10.31 10.77 -20.61
CA VAL A 317 8.93 10.84 -21.09
C VAL A 317 8.32 12.19 -20.75
N VAL A 318 8.36 12.60 -19.49
CA VAL A 318 7.68 13.84 -19.09
C VAL A 318 8.38 15.09 -19.63
N LYS A 319 9.71 15.14 -19.58
CA LYS A 319 10.47 16.28 -20.12
C LYS A 319 10.47 16.33 -21.65
N GLU A 320 10.62 15.19 -22.32
CA GLU A 320 10.53 15.10 -23.80
C GLU A 320 9.22 15.73 -24.31
N LEU A 321 8.12 15.52 -23.60
CA LEU A 321 6.82 16.08 -23.95
C LEU A 321 6.69 17.58 -23.69
N ALA A 322 7.26 18.07 -22.59
CA ALA A 322 7.30 19.50 -22.31
C ALA A 322 8.16 20.26 -23.34
N ASP A 323 9.25 19.63 -23.82
CA ASP A 323 10.12 20.16 -24.85
C ASP A 323 9.47 20.13 -26.25
N GLU A 324 8.68 19.09 -26.56
CA GLU A 324 7.87 19.02 -27.80
C GLU A 324 6.79 20.12 -27.85
N GLU A 325 6.08 20.37 -26.73
CA GLU A 325 5.03 21.39 -26.67
C GLU A 325 5.58 22.82 -26.78
N THR A 326 6.72 23.09 -26.13
CA THR A 326 7.42 24.40 -26.25
C THR A 326 8.05 24.58 -27.64
N GLY A 327 8.51 23.50 -28.28
CA GLY A 327 8.96 23.50 -29.67
C GLY A 327 7.84 23.78 -30.68
N GLU A 328 6.64 23.23 -30.48
CA GLU A 328 5.47 23.52 -31.32
C GLU A 328 4.90 24.94 -31.10
N GLU A 329 4.95 25.47 -29.88
CA GLU A 329 4.57 26.85 -29.59
C GLU A 329 5.53 27.87 -30.22
N THR A 330 6.84 27.64 -30.10
CA THR A 330 7.87 28.50 -30.73
C THR A 330 7.83 28.42 -32.25
N ALA A 331 7.58 27.24 -32.84
CA ALA A 331 7.39 27.07 -34.28
C ALA A 331 6.10 27.74 -34.81
N LYS A 332 5.07 27.91 -33.98
CA LYS A 332 3.85 28.68 -34.33
C LYS A 332 4.04 30.19 -34.20
N ILE A 333 5.01 30.66 -33.41
CA ILE A 333 5.26 32.09 -33.17
C ILE A 333 6.16 32.71 -34.27
N GLU A 334 6.97 31.93 -34.97
CA GLU A 334 7.88 32.45 -36.00
C GLU A 334 7.40 32.27 -37.45
N ARG A 335 6.35 33.00 -37.91
CA ARG A 335 6.13 33.38 -39.33
C ARG A 335 5.31 34.71 -39.42
N PRO A 336 5.49 35.54 -40.47
CA PRO A 336 6.03 36.88 -40.31
C PRO A 336 5.02 38.03 -40.12
N ARG A 337 5.60 39.14 -39.62
CA ARG A 337 5.09 40.51 -39.45
C ARG A 337 4.10 40.98 -40.53
N GLY A 338 2.92 41.39 -40.08
CA GLY A 338 2.01 42.30 -40.76
C GLY A 338 1.17 43.06 -39.74
N HIS A 339 1.28 44.38 -39.71
CA HIS A 339 0.54 45.27 -38.79
C HIS A 339 -0.98 45.18 -38.99
N VAL A 340 -1.75 44.87 -37.93
CA VAL A 340 -3.15 45.31 -37.78
C VAL A 340 -3.49 45.52 -36.28
N LYS A 341 -4.25 46.60 -36.01
CA LYS A 341 -4.70 47.12 -34.70
C LYS A 341 -5.62 46.15 -33.91
N PRO A 342 -5.76 46.33 -32.58
CA PRO A 342 -6.49 45.38 -31.73
C PRO A 342 -8.01 45.56 -31.87
N SER A 343 -8.70 44.51 -32.31
CA SER A 343 -10.15 44.38 -32.18
C SER A 343 -10.48 43.33 -31.11
N GLN A 344 -11.32 43.74 -30.17
CA GLN A 344 -11.98 42.88 -29.19
C GLN A 344 -12.69 41.72 -29.91
N GLU A 345 -12.58 40.49 -29.40
CA GLU A 345 -13.75 39.67 -29.04
C GLU A 345 -13.41 38.29 -28.45
N LYS A 346 -14.16 37.98 -27.39
CA LYS A 346 -14.79 36.71 -27.01
C LYS A 346 -13.93 35.45 -26.84
N LYS A 347 -13.76 35.10 -25.56
CA LYS A 347 -13.52 33.73 -25.06
C LYS A 347 -14.67 32.80 -25.49
N TYR A 348 -14.38 31.82 -26.33
CA TYR A 348 -15.16 30.59 -26.47
C TYR A 348 -14.25 29.38 -26.28
N GLY A 349 -14.74 28.41 -25.49
CA GLY A 349 -13.97 27.31 -24.91
C GLY A 349 -13.62 26.15 -25.84
N LEU A 350 -12.70 25.32 -25.36
CA LEU A 350 -12.14 24.17 -26.05
C LEU A 350 -12.85 22.85 -25.70
N PHE A 351 -14.19 22.85 -25.71
CA PHE A 351 -15.03 21.65 -25.63
C PHE A 351 -15.37 21.12 -27.04
N LYS A 352 -14.34 20.94 -27.88
CA LYS A 352 -14.53 20.45 -29.26
C LYS A 352 -13.34 19.64 -29.78
N TRP A 353 -13.04 18.52 -29.12
CA TRP A 353 -12.21 17.48 -29.73
C TRP A 353 -12.67 16.02 -29.50
N MET A 354 -13.67 15.74 -28.65
CA MET A 354 -14.19 14.39 -28.43
C MET A 354 -15.40 14.00 -29.31
N LYS A 355 -15.39 14.30 -30.62
CA LYS A 355 -16.48 13.83 -31.49
C LYS A 355 -16.07 13.40 -32.90
N LYS A 356 -14.89 12.81 -33.03
CA LYS A 356 -14.49 12.12 -34.26
C LYS A 356 -13.44 11.03 -33.99
N MET A 357 -13.87 9.93 -33.38
CA MET A 357 -13.41 8.56 -33.66
C MET A 357 -14.56 7.61 -33.38
#